data_AF-A0A7W5FVA9-F1
#
_entry.id   AF-A0A7W5FVA9-F1
#
_cell.length_a   1.000
_cell.length_b   1.000
_cell.length_c   1.000
_cell.angle_alpha   90.00
_cell.angle_beta   90.00
_cell.angle_gamma   90.00
#
_symmetry.space_group_name_H-M   'P 1'
#
loop_
_entity.id
_entity.type
_entity.pdbx_description
1 polymer ?
#
loop_
_entity_poly.entity_id
_entity_poly.type
_entity_poly.pdbx_seq_one_letter_code
_entity_poly.pdbx_strand_id
1 'polypeptide(L)'
;MATRRDFLQKGLGLTAASCIGVPLIGCASSRAADTAGTRPSRQASAAAPRSAAKPTQLAQAAPLAPAELAPPPDIFDAQALDLEFWLKPRTLHVIRPASGEKSKLLYWRDGEVIDTAYQELCHLLRDVNGRETAQIDPKLLETLWGAQAFVARYGIESPVEILSGYRTPSSNKRLIEQGIPAARQSLHMEGKAADIRIPNLNAEVLGGLVKSFGQGGVGFYYREGPRGGWIHADTGLKRTWKG
;
A
#
# COMPACT_ATOMS: atom_id res chain seq x y z
N MET A 1 -23.26 -3.33 2.42
CA MET A 1 -22.04 -3.66 3.18
C MET A 1 -20.91 -3.81 2.17
N ALA A 2 -19.77 -3.12 2.36
CA ALA A 2 -18.59 -3.36 1.53
C ALA A 2 -18.05 -4.76 1.85
N THR A 3 -17.78 -5.57 0.81
CA THR A 3 -17.25 -6.93 0.97
C THR A 3 -15.77 -6.88 1.37
N ARG A 4 -15.23 -7.94 1.98
CA ARG A 4 -13.78 -8.05 2.27
C ARG A 4 -12.92 -7.83 1.02
N ARG A 5 -13.44 -8.20 -0.15
CA ARG A 5 -12.83 -7.95 -1.47
C ARG A 5 -12.76 -6.46 -1.81
N ASP A 6 -13.81 -5.69 -1.49
CA ASP A 6 -13.83 -4.24 -1.70
C ASP A 6 -12.77 -3.53 -0.85
N PHE A 7 -12.50 -4.01 0.38
CA PHE A 7 -11.48 -3.45 1.25
C PHE A 7 -10.06 -3.63 0.69
N LEU A 8 -9.74 -4.84 0.19
CA LEU A 8 -8.42 -5.13 -0.41
C LEU A 8 -8.16 -4.30 -1.67
N GLN A 9 -9.22 -3.91 -2.39
CA GLN A 9 -9.15 -3.06 -3.57
C GLN A 9 -9.05 -1.57 -3.22
N LYS A 10 -9.73 -1.12 -2.16
CA LYS A 10 -9.93 0.31 -1.83
C LYS A 10 -9.11 0.81 -0.63
N GLY A 11 -8.07 0.08 -0.20
CA GLY A 11 -7.29 0.33 1.01
C GLY A 11 -7.23 1.80 1.46
N LEU A 12 -7.55 2.05 2.74
CA LEU A 12 -7.81 3.36 3.39
C LEU A 12 -7.40 4.60 2.56
N GLY A 13 -8.31 5.05 1.71
CA GLY A 13 -8.21 6.33 1.01
C GLY A 13 -9.35 7.25 1.42
N LEU A 14 -9.14 8.10 2.44
CA LEU A 14 -9.96 9.29 2.67
C LEU A 14 -9.10 10.57 2.56
N THR A 15 -9.18 11.13 1.35
CA THR A 15 -9.36 12.55 1.02
C THR A 15 -8.44 13.61 1.65
N ALA A 16 -7.46 14.06 0.86
CA ALA A 16 -7.10 15.48 0.81
C ALA A 16 -8.17 16.21 -0.01
N ALA A 17 -8.97 17.06 0.64
CA ALA A 17 -9.92 17.94 -0.04
C ALA A 17 -9.18 19.15 -0.62
N SER A 18 -9.07 19.21 -1.94
CA SER A 18 -8.71 20.42 -2.68
C SER A 18 -9.96 21.29 -2.86
N CYS A 19 -9.92 22.53 -2.34
CA CYS A 19 -10.83 23.59 -2.76
C CYS A 19 -10.09 24.48 -3.77
N ILE A 20 -10.64 24.58 -4.98
CA ILE A 20 -10.21 25.46 -6.07
C ILE A 20 -10.67 26.91 -5.75
N GLY A 21 -9.91 27.89 -6.26
CA GLY A 21 -10.05 29.35 -6.07
C GLY A 21 -11.41 29.95 -6.45
N VAL A 22 -11.63 31.27 -6.31
CA VAL A 22 -11.01 32.37 -7.09
C VAL A 22 -11.05 33.73 -6.31
N PRO A 23 -10.61 34.90 -6.82
CA PRO A 23 -9.86 35.90 -6.06
C PRO A 23 -10.69 37.15 -5.71
N LEU A 24 -10.20 38.02 -4.82
CA LEU A 24 -10.61 39.43 -4.82
C LEU A 24 -9.45 40.34 -4.37
N ILE A 25 -9.11 41.25 -5.27
CA ILE A 25 -8.25 42.42 -5.10
C ILE A 25 -8.90 43.39 -4.11
N GLY A 26 -8.11 44.03 -3.25
CA GLY A 26 -8.57 45.18 -2.48
C GLY A 26 -7.57 45.65 -1.43
N CYS A 27 -6.64 46.51 -1.82
CA CYS A 27 -5.84 47.31 -0.90
C CYS A 27 -6.72 48.38 -0.23
N ALA A 28 -6.67 48.52 1.10
CA ALA A 28 -6.77 49.82 1.77
C ALA A 28 -6.30 49.74 3.23
N SER A 29 -5.49 50.72 3.60
CA SER A 29 -4.91 51.06 4.89
C SER A 29 -5.89 51.72 5.87
N SER A 30 -5.71 51.53 7.19
CA SER A 30 -5.28 52.59 8.16
C SER A 30 -5.73 52.35 9.62
N ARG A 31 -4.73 52.33 10.52
CA ARG A 31 -4.59 52.87 11.91
C ARG A 31 -5.76 53.03 12.91
N ALA A 32 -5.37 52.71 14.17
CA ALA A 32 -5.66 53.37 15.47
C ALA A 32 -7.09 53.23 16.06
N ALA A 33 -7.33 53.25 17.38
CA ALA A 33 -6.55 53.11 18.61
C ALA A 33 -7.58 52.97 19.78
N ASP A 34 -7.18 52.25 20.82
CA ASP A 34 -7.37 52.50 22.26
C ASP A 34 -8.73 52.74 22.98
N THR A 35 -8.72 52.17 24.20
CA THR A 35 -9.31 52.59 25.50
C THR A 35 -10.69 52.12 25.98
N ALA A 36 -10.63 51.16 26.91
CA ALA A 36 -11.06 51.19 28.33
C ALA A 36 -12.42 51.80 28.77
N GLY A 37 -13.15 51.07 29.64
CA GLY A 37 -14.25 51.65 30.44
C GLY A 37 -15.16 50.68 31.22
N THR A 38 -14.68 50.22 32.37
CA THR A 38 -15.33 50.07 33.71
C THR A 38 -16.85 49.77 33.89
N ARG A 39 -17.11 48.79 34.78
CA ARG A 39 -18.36 48.38 35.50
C ARG A 39 -18.92 49.50 36.42
N PRO A 40 -20.19 49.48 36.92
CA PRO A 40 -20.59 48.60 38.04
C PRO A 40 -22.09 48.19 38.14
N SER A 41 -22.39 47.52 39.26
CA SER A 41 -23.57 46.83 39.82
C SER A 41 -24.95 47.52 39.91
N ARG A 42 -26.05 46.74 39.91
CA ARG A 42 -26.97 46.52 41.07
C ARG A 42 -28.16 45.58 40.77
N GLN A 43 -28.60 44.88 41.81
CA GLN A 43 -29.77 43.97 41.88
C GLN A 43 -31.11 44.73 41.90
N ALA A 44 -32.18 44.11 41.39
CA ALA A 44 -33.54 44.19 41.95
C ALA A 44 -34.41 43.03 41.42
N SER A 45 -35.42 42.69 42.20
CA SER A 45 -36.20 41.45 42.22
C SER A 45 -37.53 41.51 41.46
N ALA A 46 -38.09 40.30 41.28
CA ALA A 46 -39.51 39.93 41.40
C ALA A 46 -40.38 39.81 40.13
N ALA A 47 -41.18 38.73 40.20
CA ALA A 47 -42.46 38.43 39.56
C ALA A 47 -42.48 37.88 38.12
N ALA A 48 -42.70 36.56 38.04
CA ALA A 48 -43.33 35.90 36.90
C ALA A 48 -44.83 36.31 36.80
N PRO A 49 -45.46 36.27 35.61
CA PRO A 49 -46.10 35.00 35.23
C PRO A 49 -46.16 34.68 33.72
N ARG A 50 -46.38 33.37 33.46
CA ARG A 50 -47.16 32.76 32.37
C ARG A 50 -46.61 32.81 30.93
N SER A 51 -45.91 31.73 30.59
CA SER A 51 -46.22 30.76 29.53
C SER A 51 -46.82 31.28 28.21
N ALA A 52 -45.96 31.37 27.21
CA ALA A 52 -46.29 30.99 25.84
C ALA A 52 -45.11 30.19 25.27
N ALA A 53 -45.33 28.89 25.05
CA ALA A 53 -44.33 27.98 24.49
C ALA A 53 -43.98 28.42 23.06
N LYS A 54 -42.69 28.71 22.82
CA LYS A 54 -42.14 28.83 21.47
C LYS A 54 -42.06 27.42 20.86
N PRO A 55 -42.42 27.25 19.57
CA PRO A 55 -42.33 25.95 18.92
C PRO A 55 -40.87 25.48 18.90
N THR A 56 -40.67 24.27 19.42
CA THR A 56 -39.40 23.54 19.43
C THR A 56 -38.90 23.38 17.99
N GLN A 57 -37.83 24.07 17.62
CA GLN A 57 -37.05 23.72 16.44
C GLN A 57 -36.48 22.32 16.67
N LEU A 58 -36.91 21.35 15.87
CA LEU A 58 -36.28 20.05 15.76
C LEU A 58 -34.81 20.29 15.40
N ALA A 59 -33.92 20.01 16.34
CA ALA A 59 -32.48 20.01 16.12
C ALA A 59 -32.19 19.03 14.97
N GLN A 60 -31.70 19.55 13.84
CA GLN A 60 -31.20 18.72 12.76
C GLN A 60 -30.02 17.92 13.31
N ALA A 61 -30.18 16.60 13.35
CA ALA A 61 -29.10 15.69 13.71
C ALA A 61 -27.92 15.94 12.77
N ALA A 62 -26.76 16.26 13.33
CA ALA A 62 -25.53 16.35 12.58
C ALA A 62 -25.30 15.02 11.83
N PRO A 63 -24.90 15.05 10.55
CA PRO A 63 -24.63 13.82 9.82
C PRO A 63 -23.49 13.09 10.51
N LEU A 64 -23.76 11.83 10.90
CA LEU A 64 -22.75 10.90 11.38
C LEU A 64 -21.65 10.83 10.32
N ALA A 65 -20.43 11.20 10.70
CA ALA A 65 -19.26 10.97 9.87
C ALA A 65 -19.25 9.49 9.42
N PRO A 66 -18.94 9.19 8.15
CA PRO A 66 -18.87 7.81 7.70
C PRO A 66 -17.86 7.09 8.59
N ALA A 67 -18.32 6.04 9.27
CA ALA A 67 -17.47 5.19 10.08
C ALA A 67 -16.31 4.71 9.20
N GLU A 68 -15.12 5.19 9.52
CA GLU A 68 -13.89 4.72 8.90
C GLU A 68 -13.83 3.20 9.12
N LEU A 69 -13.97 2.45 8.03
CA LEU A 69 -13.96 0.99 8.06
C LEU A 69 -12.57 0.55 8.50
N ALA A 70 -12.40 0.33 9.80
CA ALA A 70 -11.20 -0.27 10.33
C ALA A 70 -11.00 -1.63 9.64
N PRO A 71 -9.79 -1.94 9.15
CA PRO A 71 -9.49 -3.28 8.67
C PRO A 71 -9.89 -4.29 9.75
N PRO A 72 -10.63 -5.36 9.41
CA PRO A 72 -10.75 -6.53 10.27
C PRO A 72 -9.38 -6.89 10.87
N PRO A 73 -9.31 -7.17 12.19
CA PRO A 73 -8.05 -7.31 12.93
C PRO A 73 -7.18 -8.49 12.42
N ASP A 74 -7.72 -9.33 11.55
CA ASP A 74 -7.17 -10.56 10.97
C ASP A 74 -6.55 -10.37 9.55
N ILE A 75 -6.62 -9.19 8.93
CA ILE A 75 -6.23 -9.06 7.50
C ILE A 75 -4.72 -9.27 7.25
N PHE A 76 -3.87 -8.96 8.22
CA PHE A 76 -2.41 -9.01 8.04
C PHE A 76 -1.68 -9.77 9.14
N ASP A 77 -2.38 -10.59 9.91
CA ASP A 77 -1.70 -11.38 10.93
C ASP A 77 -1.01 -12.58 10.28
N ALA A 78 0.27 -12.41 9.93
CA ALA A 78 1.11 -13.54 9.52
C ALA A 78 1.26 -14.58 10.65
N GLN A 79 0.96 -14.25 11.91
CA GLN A 79 0.87 -15.24 12.99
C GLN A 79 -0.39 -16.11 12.88
N ALA A 80 -1.38 -15.70 12.07
CA ALA A 80 -2.51 -16.55 11.68
C ALA A 80 -2.18 -17.49 10.50
N LEU A 81 -1.00 -17.36 9.87
CA LEU A 81 -0.49 -18.37 8.96
C LEU A 81 0.14 -19.48 9.80
N ASP A 82 -0.61 -20.54 10.02
CA ASP A 82 -0.11 -21.74 10.64
C ASP A 82 1.00 -22.41 9.81
N LEU A 83 1.71 -23.35 10.46
CA LEU A 83 2.70 -24.18 9.79
C LEU A 83 2.10 -24.91 8.57
N GLU A 84 0.83 -25.28 8.63
CA GLU A 84 0.12 -25.93 7.52
C GLU A 84 0.16 -25.06 6.26
N PHE A 85 -0.05 -23.73 6.38
CA PHE A 85 0.09 -22.85 5.23
C PHE A 85 1.45 -22.98 4.57
N TRP A 86 2.53 -22.81 5.32
CA TRP A 86 3.90 -22.77 4.77
C TRP A 86 4.41 -24.11 4.25
N LEU A 87 3.77 -25.22 4.65
CA LEU A 87 4.03 -26.56 4.15
C LEU A 87 3.29 -26.90 2.83
N LYS A 88 2.38 -26.03 2.36
CA LYS A 88 1.65 -26.30 1.11
C LYS A 88 2.60 -26.33 -0.11
N PRO A 89 2.29 -27.14 -1.13
CA PRO A 89 2.98 -27.08 -2.41
C PRO A 89 2.96 -25.66 -2.98
N ARG A 90 4.11 -25.17 -3.41
CA ARG A 90 4.26 -23.77 -3.83
C ARG A 90 4.16 -23.65 -5.33
N THR A 91 2.97 -23.26 -5.80
CA THR A 91 2.75 -22.88 -7.20
C THR A 91 2.74 -21.37 -7.31
N LEU A 92 3.63 -20.81 -8.14
CA LEU A 92 3.68 -19.38 -8.42
C LEU A 92 3.13 -19.10 -9.82
N HIS A 93 2.09 -18.27 -9.89
CA HIS A 93 1.54 -17.74 -11.14
C HIS A 93 2.07 -16.32 -11.36
N VAL A 94 2.92 -16.13 -12.36
CA VAL A 94 3.59 -14.85 -12.60
C VAL A 94 3.45 -14.40 -14.04
N ILE A 95 3.53 -13.09 -14.22
CA ILE A 95 3.69 -12.45 -15.52
C ILE A 95 4.80 -11.41 -15.42
N ARG A 96 5.59 -11.29 -16.50
CA ARG A 96 6.62 -10.25 -16.66
C ARG A 96 6.12 -9.25 -17.71
N PRO A 97 5.47 -8.13 -17.33
CA PRO A 97 4.88 -7.21 -18.30
C PRO A 97 5.88 -6.64 -19.32
N ALA A 98 7.16 -6.49 -18.93
CA ALA A 98 8.20 -5.97 -19.80
C ALA A 98 8.54 -6.89 -20.99
N SER A 99 8.35 -8.20 -20.86
CA SER A 99 8.61 -9.18 -21.92
C SER A 99 7.35 -9.87 -22.44
N GLY A 100 6.23 -9.78 -21.71
CA GLY A 100 4.98 -10.49 -22.01
C GLY A 100 4.99 -11.96 -21.59
N GLU A 101 6.09 -12.47 -21.04
CA GLU A 101 6.21 -13.86 -20.58
C GLU A 101 5.35 -14.10 -19.34
N LYS A 102 4.74 -15.28 -19.25
CA LYS A 102 3.90 -15.71 -18.13
C LYS A 102 4.04 -17.21 -17.91
N SER A 103 4.03 -17.61 -16.64
CA SER A 103 4.09 -19.03 -16.26
C SER A 103 3.33 -19.28 -14.97
N LYS A 104 2.83 -20.50 -14.81
CA LYS A 104 2.27 -21.02 -13.56
C LYS A 104 3.02 -22.29 -13.20
N LEU A 105 3.90 -22.20 -12.20
CA LEU A 105 4.93 -23.21 -11.94
C LEU A 105 4.84 -23.72 -10.51
N LEU A 106 4.69 -25.03 -10.35
CA LEU A 106 4.97 -25.70 -9.08
C LEU A 106 6.50 -25.77 -8.93
N TYR A 107 7.06 -24.96 -8.01
CA TYR A 107 8.51 -24.85 -7.85
C TYR A 107 9.03 -25.45 -6.55
N TRP A 108 8.16 -25.78 -5.61
CA TRP A 108 8.53 -26.42 -4.36
C TRP A 108 7.41 -27.34 -3.86
N ARG A 109 7.78 -28.52 -3.36
CA ARG A 109 6.87 -29.48 -2.75
C ARG A 109 7.64 -30.40 -1.81
N ASP A 110 7.04 -30.77 -0.68
CA ASP A 110 7.57 -31.80 0.23
C ASP A 110 9.02 -31.54 0.71
N GLY A 111 9.40 -30.27 0.90
CA GLY A 111 10.75 -29.90 1.31
C GLY A 111 11.73 -29.65 0.17
N GLU A 112 11.39 -30.00 -1.06
CA GLU A 112 12.30 -29.96 -2.21
C GLU A 112 11.93 -28.85 -3.21
N VAL A 113 12.97 -28.21 -3.76
CA VAL A 113 12.84 -27.28 -4.90
C VAL A 113 12.87 -28.10 -6.19
N ILE A 114 11.96 -27.80 -7.11
CA ILE A 114 11.94 -28.40 -8.44
C ILE A 114 12.81 -27.53 -9.35
N ASP A 115 14.01 -28.03 -9.67
CA ASP A 115 15.06 -27.24 -10.34
C ASP A 115 14.63 -26.61 -11.66
N THR A 116 13.87 -27.33 -12.50
CA THR A 116 13.41 -26.81 -13.80
C THR A 116 12.46 -25.62 -13.61
N ALA A 117 11.51 -25.72 -12.69
CA ALA A 117 10.60 -24.64 -12.33
C ALA A 117 11.36 -23.47 -11.67
N TYR A 118 12.35 -23.75 -10.84
CA TYR A 118 13.21 -22.72 -10.24
C TYR A 118 14.01 -21.94 -11.28
N GLN A 119 14.60 -22.62 -12.25
CA GLN A 119 15.34 -21.99 -13.35
C GLN A 119 14.42 -21.12 -14.22
N GLU A 120 13.20 -21.58 -14.50
CA GLU A 120 12.22 -20.79 -15.24
C GLU A 120 11.76 -19.55 -14.45
N LEU A 121 11.59 -19.67 -13.13
CA LEU A 121 11.34 -18.50 -12.27
C LEU A 121 12.52 -17.53 -12.28
N CYS A 122 13.77 -18.01 -12.20
CA CYS A 122 14.95 -17.16 -12.33
C CYS A 122 14.96 -16.40 -13.66
N HIS A 123 14.61 -17.07 -14.76
CA HIS A 123 14.46 -16.46 -16.08
C HIS A 123 13.34 -15.41 -16.11
N LEU A 124 12.19 -15.65 -15.49
CA LEU A 124 11.10 -14.67 -15.42
C LEU A 124 11.45 -13.44 -14.57
N LEU A 125 12.30 -13.62 -13.56
CA LEU A 125 12.86 -12.55 -12.73
C LEU A 125 14.12 -11.90 -13.31
N ARG A 126 14.62 -12.34 -14.47
CA ARG A 126 15.87 -11.84 -15.05
C ARG A 126 15.88 -10.34 -15.33
N ASP A 127 17.06 -9.81 -15.65
CA ASP A 127 17.13 -8.48 -16.23
C ASP A 127 16.74 -8.55 -17.72
N VAL A 128 15.54 -8.10 -18.07
CA VAL A 128 15.06 -8.08 -19.46
C VAL A 128 15.89 -7.12 -20.32
N ASN A 129 16.38 -6.02 -19.72
CA ASN A 129 17.18 -5.04 -20.44
C ASN A 129 18.62 -5.52 -20.65
N GLY A 130 19.21 -6.09 -19.59
CA GLY A 130 20.54 -6.69 -19.61
C GLY A 130 20.58 -8.02 -20.36
N ARG A 131 19.42 -8.67 -20.58
CA ARG A 131 19.26 -10.02 -21.14
C ARG A 131 20.08 -11.06 -20.36
N GLU A 132 20.12 -10.89 -19.05
CA GLU A 132 20.92 -11.73 -18.16
C GLU A 132 20.06 -12.27 -17.02
N THR A 133 20.17 -13.58 -16.81
CA THR A 133 19.53 -14.32 -15.73
C THR A 133 20.54 -14.58 -14.62
N ALA A 134 20.09 -14.49 -13.38
CA ALA A 134 20.87 -14.85 -12.20
C ALA A 134 20.04 -15.76 -11.29
N GLN A 135 20.72 -16.44 -10.36
CA GLN A 135 20.03 -17.16 -9.29
C GLN A 135 19.21 -16.18 -8.45
N ILE A 136 17.96 -16.54 -8.18
CA ILE A 136 17.07 -15.79 -7.31
C ILE A 136 17.04 -16.47 -5.95
N ASP A 137 17.07 -15.68 -4.88
CA ASP A 137 16.97 -16.19 -3.53
C ASP A 137 15.65 -16.97 -3.34
N PRO A 138 15.68 -18.26 -2.96
CA PRO A 138 14.46 -19.03 -2.72
C PRO A 138 13.52 -18.40 -1.68
N LYS A 139 14.05 -17.63 -0.71
CA LYS A 139 13.22 -16.90 0.27
C LYS A 139 12.41 -15.77 -0.37
N LEU A 140 12.94 -15.15 -1.43
CA LEU A 140 12.18 -14.19 -2.21
C LEU A 140 11.01 -14.89 -2.92
N LEU A 141 11.25 -16.05 -3.53
CA LEU A 141 10.19 -16.84 -4.18
C LEU A 141 9.12 -17.29 -3.17
N GLU A 142 9.53 -17.68 -1.96
CA GLU A 142 8.63 -17.98 -0.84
C GLU A 142 7.78 -16.77 -0.45
N THR A 143 8.38 -15.58 -0.37
CA THR A 143 7.68 -14.32 -0.09
C THR A 143 6.63 -14.01 -1.16
N LEU A 144 6.99 -14.14 -2.45
CA LEU A 144 6.05 -13.94 -3.56
C LEU A 144 4.89 -14.93 -3.52
N TRP A 145 5.20 -16.21 -3.28
CA TRP A 145 4.20 -17.25 -3.16
C TRP A 145 3.29 -17.03 -1.97
N GLY A 146 3.83 -16.70 -0.80
CA GLY A 146 3.06 -16.44 0.41
C GLY A 146 2.06 -15.31 0.20
N ALA A 147 2.47 -14.23 -0.46
CA ALA A 147 1.59 -13.13 -0.80
C ALA A 147 0.46 -13.57 -1.73
N GLN A 148 0.77 -14.27 -2.82
CA GLN A 148 -0.21 -14.77 -3.79
C GLN A 148 -1.19 -15.77 -3.16
N ALA A 149 -0.69 -16.75 -2.40
CA ALA A 149 -1.50 -17.79 -1.79
C ALA A 149 -2.40 -17.24 -0.67
N PHE A 150 -1.94 -16.21 0.07
CA PHE A 150 -2.77 -15.55 1.07
C PHE A 150 -3.94 -14.81 0.45
N VAL A 151 -3.69 -13.97 -0.56
CA VAL A 151 -4.77 -13.16 -1.17
C VAL A 151 -5.75 -14.01 -1.99
N ALA A 152 -5.34 -15.18 -2.46
CA ALA A 152 -6.22 -16.17 -3.10
C ALA A 152 -7.36 -16.62 -2.17
N ARG A 153 -7.14 -16.67 -0.84
CA ARG A 153 -8.20 -16.97 0.16
C ARG A 153 -9.35 -15.96 0.15
N TYR A 154 -9.11 -14.77 -0.43
CA TYR A 154 -10.08 -13.69 -0.58
C TYR A 154 -10.58 -13.54 -2.03
N GLY A 155 -10.32 -14.53 -2.89
CA GLY A 155 -10.78 -14.57 -4.28
C GLY A 155 -9.97 -13.69 -5.24
N ILE A 156 -8.73 -13.32 -4.88
CA ILE A 156 -7.79 -12.62 -5.75
C ILE A 156 -6.83 -13.65 -6.34
N GLU A 157 -7.10 -14.09 -7.57
CA GLU A 157 -6.33 -15.14 -8.26
C GLU A 157 -5.45 -14.60 -9.41
N SER A 158 -5.34 -13.28 -9.52
CA SER A 158 -4.50 -12.60 -10.51
C SER A 158 -3.03 -13.03 -10.39
N PRO A 159 -2.28 -13.16 -11.50
CA PRO A 159 -0.86 -13.43 -11.44
C PRO A 159 -0.11 -12.30 -10.71
N VAL A 160 1.00 -12.63 -10.06
CA VAL A 160 1.96 -11.63 -9.58
C VAL A 160 2.64 -11.01 -10.80
N GLU A 161 2.53 -9.70 -10.95
CA GLU A 161 3.25 -8.96 -11.97
C GLU A 161 4.65 -8.63 -11.45
N ILE A 162 5.67 -9.19 -12.09
CA ILE A 162 7.08 -8.89 -11.81
C ILE A 162 7.47 -7.67 -12.65
N LEU A 163 7.63 -6.51 -12.02
CA LEU A 163 8.05 -5.28 -12.70
C LEU A 163 9.57 -5.24 -12.86
N SER A 164 10.28 -5.67 -11.83
CA SER A 164 11.74 -5.85 -11.83
C SER A 164 12.11 -7.02 -10.92
N GLY A 165 13.06 -7.85 -11.32
CA GLY A 165 13.68 -8.87 -10.47
C GLY A 165 15.18 -8.61 -10.38
N TYR A 166 16.01 -9.56 -10.79
CA TYR A 166 17.43 -9.33 -10.96
C TYR A 166 17.72 -8.14 -11.88
N ARG A 167 18.75 -7.35 -11.54
CA ARG A 167 19.29 -6.28 -12.39
C ARG A 167 20.78 -6.46 -12.59
N THR A 168 21.24 -6.37 -13.82
CA THR A 168 22.68 -6.25 -14.09
C THR A 168 23.23 -4.93 -13.54
N PRO A 169 24.54 -4.85 -13.22
CA PRO A 169 25.17 -3.60 -12.81
C PRO A 169 24.98 -2.47 -13.84
N SER A 170 25.00 -2.80 -15.13
CA SER A 170 24.82 -1.84 -16.23
C SER A 170 23.39 -1.29 -16.28
N SER A 171 22.37 -2.14 -16.15
CA SER A 171 20.97 -1.67 -16.06
C SER A 171 20.72 -0.84 -14.81
N ASN A 172 21.27 -1.23 -13.65
CA ASN A 172 21.12 -0.46 -12.42
C ASN A 172 21.78 0.92 -12.53
N LYS A 173 23.00 0.99 -13.10
CA LYS A 173 23.69 2.25 -13.39
C LYS A 173 22.87 3.15 -14.33
N ARG A 174 22.30 2.57 -15.39
CA ARG A 174 21.47 3.30 -16.35
C ARG A 174 20.23 3.93 -15.70
N LEU A 175 19.59 3.27 -14.74
CA LEU A 175 18.48 3.86 -13.98
C LEU A 175 18.94 5.12 -13.23
N ILE A 176 20.09 5.05 -12.56
CA ILE A 176 20.67 6.19 -11.82
C ILE A 176 20.97 7.35 -12.78
N GLU A 177 21.58 7.06 -13.93
CA GLU A 177 21.90 8.07 -14.96
C GLU A 177 20.64 8.72 -15.55
N GLN A 178 19.53 8.00 -15.59
CA GLN A 178 18.21 8.51 -16.02
C GLN A 178 17.46 9.26 -14.91
N GLY A 179 18.06 9.42 -13.73
CA GLY A 179 17.41 10.05 -12.57
C GLY A 179 16.32 9.21 -11.92
N ILE A 180 16.23 7.92 -12.26
CA ILE A 180 15.29 6.98 -11.62
C ILE A 180 15.93 6.50 -10.30
N PRO A 181 15.26 6.64 -9.15
CA PRO A 181 15.80 6.22 -7.86
C PRO A 181 16.23 4.74 -7.86
N ALA A 182 17.53 4.51 -7.66
CA ALA A 182 18.10 3.18 -7.51
C ALA A 182 19.34 3.24 -6.59
N ALA A 183 19.48 2.25 -5.70
CA ALA A 183 20.65 2.15 -4.83
C ALA A 183 21.87 1.67 -5.62
N ARG A 184 23.05 2.22 -5.31
CA ARG A 184 24.33 1.77 -5.90
C ARG A 184 24.67 0.31 -5.56
N GLN A 185 24.29 -0.13 -4.37
CA GLN A 185 24.38 -1.52 -3.90
C GLN A 185 22.96 -2.07 -3.69
N SER A 186 22.25 -2.25 -4.79
CA SER A 186 20.86 -2.73 -4.76
C SER A 186 20.81 -4.25 -4.64
N LEU A 187 19.93 -4.77 -3.77
CA LEU A 187 19.65 -6.20 -3.65
C LEU A 187 19.05 -6.83 -4.91
N HIS A 188 18.53 -6.02 -5.85
CA HIS A 188 18.19 -6.52 -7.18
C HIS A 188 19.42 -7.07 -7.91
N MET A 189 20.61 -6.51 -7.71
CA MET A 189 21.83 -7.01 -8.34
C MET A 189 22.37 -8.28 -7.69
N GLU A 190 21.78 -8.71 -6.57
CA GLU A 190 22.12 -9.96 -5.87
C GLU A 190 21.05 -11.05 -6.06
N GLY A 191 20.00 -10.80 -6.85
CA GLY A 191 18.87 -11.73 -6.99
C GLY A 191 18.01 -11.85 -5.72
N LYS A 192 18.10 -10.86 -4.83
CA LYS A 192 17.46 -10.85 -3.50
C LYS A 192 16.29 -9.87 -3.38
N ALA A 193 15.90 -9.22 -4.48
CA ALA A 193 14.78 -8.29 -4.47
C ALA A 193 13.93 -8.35 -5.75
N ALA A 194 12.65 -8.04 -5.59
CA ALA A 194 11.71 -7.88 -6.70
C ALA A 194 10.79 -6.69 -6.45
N ASP A 195 10.49 -5.97 -7.53
CA ASP A 195 9.44 -4.97 -7.58
C ASP A 195 8.20 -5.66 -8.17
N ILE A 196 7.12 -5.74 -7.39
CA ILE A 196 5.94 -6.54 -7.70
C ILE A 196 4.64 -5.80 -7.45
N ARG A 197 3.59 -6.23 -8.15
CA ARG A 197 2.20 -5.94 -7.76
C ARG A 197 1.29 -7.12 -8.07
N ILE A 198 0.10 -7.10 -7.50
CA ILE A 198 -0.99 -8.02 -7.84
C ILE A 198 -2.15 -7.18 -8.39
N PRO A 199 -2.67 -7.46 -9.59
CA PRO A 199 -3.78 -6.71 -10.17
C PRO A 199 -4.99 -6.68 -9.24
N ASN A 200 -5.57 -5.49 -9.09
CA ASN A 200 -6.68 -5.21 -8.18
C ASN A 200 -6.35 -5.40 -6.69
N LEU A 201 -5.07 -5.32 -6.32
CA LEU A 201 -4.63 -5.27 -4.94
C LEU A 201 -3.87 -3.96 -4.71
N ASN A 202 -4.31 -3.20 -3.73
CA ASN A 202 -3.66 -1.96 -3.36
C ASN A 202 -2.22 -2.24 -2.81
N ALA A 203 -1.27 -1.34 -3.10
CA ALA A 203 0.14 -1.52 -2.75
C ALA A 203 0.38 -1.47 -1.22
N GLU A 204 -0.36 -0.66 -0.48
CA GLU A 204 -0.35 -0.65 0.99
C GLU A 204 -0.78 -2.00 1.56
N VAL A 205 -1.81 -2.61 0.97
CA VAL A 205 -2.29 -3.95 1.37
C VAL A 205 -1.23 -5.01 1.08
N LEU A 206 -0.73 -5.05 -0.16
CA LEU A 206 0.31 -6.03 -0.55
C LEU A 206 1.59 -5.87 0.29
N GLY A 207 2.04 -4.64 0.50
CA GLY A 207 3.25 -4.37 1.27
C GLY A 207 3.07 -4.62 2.77
N GLY A 208 1.89 -4.35 3.33
CA GLY A 208 1.54 -4.72 4.70
C GLY A 208 1.61 -6.23 4.93
N LEU A 209 1.08 -7.00 3.98
CA LEU A 209 1.15 -8.46 3.98
C LEU A 209 2.60 -8.97 3.86
N VAL A 210 3.36 -8.50 2.87
CA VAL A 210 4.76 -8.94 2.70
C VAL A 210 5.61 -8.56 3.92
N LYS A 211 5.36 -7.40 4.52
CA LYS A 211 6.03 -6.96 5.75
C LYS A 211 5.73 -7.89 6.91
N SER A 212 4.49 -8.40 7.04
CA SER A 212 4.12 -9.26 8.17
C SER A 212 4.82 -10.63 8.12
N PHE A 213 5.27 -11.10 6.96
CA PHE A 213 6.12 -12.30 6.86
C PHE A 213 7.50 -12.11 7.52
N GLY A 214 7.96 -10.87 7.68
CA GLY A 214 9.19 -10.55 8.38
C GLY A 214 10.46 -11.15 7.76
N GLN A 215 10.48 -11.39 6.44
CA GLN A 215 11.60 -12.01 5.73
C GLN A 215 12.66 -11.02 5.21
N GLY A 216 12.35 -9.72 5.17
CA GLY A 216 13.30 -8.68 4.78
C GLY A 216 12.67 -7.30 4.62
N GLY A 217 13.19 -6.48 3.71
CA GLY A 217 12.77 -5.10 3.48
C GLY A 217 11.54 -4.96 2.57
N VAL A 218 10.72 -3.93 2.83
CA VAL A 218 9.56 -3.58 2.00
C VAL A 218 9.55 -2.09 1.66
N GLY A 219 9.59 -1.76 0.36
CA GLY A 219 9.45 -0.40 -0.15
C GLY A 219 8.08 -0.18 -0.78
N PHE A 220 7.47 1.00 -0.59
CA PHE A 220 6.17 1.34 -1.16
C PHE A 220 6.32 2.40 -2.25
N TYR A 221 5.79 2.12 -3.45
CA TYR A 221 5.86 3.01 -4.60
C TYR A 221 4.46 3.29 -5.12
N TYR A 222 3.89 4.41 -4.68
CA TYR A 222 2.55 4.80 -5.04
C TYR A 222 2.54 5.44 -6.44
N ARG A 223 1.59 5.00 -7.26
CA ARG A 223 1.32 5.58 -8.58
C ARG A 223 -0.17 5.63 -8.81
N GLU A 224 -0.61 6.76 -9.32
CA GLU A 224 -1.97 6.94 -9.81
C GLU A 224 -2.15 6.23 -11.16
N GLY A 225 -3.39 5.88 -11.47
CA GLY A 225 -3.78 5.29 -12.75
C GLY A 225 -4.20 3.82 -12.67
N PRO A 226 -4.67 3.25 -13.80
CA PRO A 226 -5.40 1.98 -13.82
C PRO A 226 -4.56 0.77 -13.41
N ARG A 227 -3.22 0.88 -13.46
CA ARG A 227 -2.30 -0.19 -13.07
C ARG A 227 -1.80 -0.09 -11.63
N GLY A 228 -2.10 1.03 -10.95
CA GLY A 228 -1.71 1.31 -9.57
C GLY A 228 -0.19 1.35 -9.31
N GLY A 229 0.15 1.51 -8.04
CA GLY A 229 1.51 1.41 -7.51
C GLY A 229 2.02 -0.04 -7.44
N TRP A 230 3.21 -0.18 -6.86
CA TRP A 230 3.84 -1.47 -6.60
C TRP A 230 4.59 -1.44 -5.27
N ILE A 231 5.09 -2.60 -4.85
CA ILE A 231 6.01 -2.70 -3.73
C ILE A 231 7.35 -3.21 -4.21
N HIS A 232 8.39 -2.85 -3.47
CA HIS A 232 9.66 -3.56 -3.47
C HIS A 232 9.66 -4.55 -2.31
N ALA A 233 10.05 -5.79 -2.57
CA ALA A 233 10.26 -6.82 -1.55
C ALA A 233 11.70 -7.34 -1.67
N ASP A 234 12.41 -7.43 -0.55
CA ASP A 234 13.76 -7.97 -0.50
C ASP A 234 13.96 -8.95 0.67
N THR A 235 15.04 -9.75 0.61
CA THR A 235 15.44 -10.70 1.67
C THR A 235 16.61 -10.19 2.53
N GLY A 236 16.81 -8.86 2.55
CA GLY A 236 17.84 -8.19 3.34
C GLY A 236 17.40 -7.84 4.75
N LEU A 237 17.91 -6.72 5.28
CA LEU A 237 17.53 -6.23 6.60
C LEU A 237 16.05 -5.83 6.63
N LYS A 238 15.35 -6.18 7.71
CA LYS A 238 13.97 -5.76 7.95
C LYS A 238 13.90 -4.23 8.07
N ARG A 239 13.30 -3.61 7.07
CA ARG A 239 13.15 -2.15 6.98
C ARG A 239 11.94 -1.79 6.12
N THR A 240 11.45 -0.59 6.28
CA THR A 240 10.34 -0.06 5.47
C THR A 240 10.65 1.34 5.00
N TRP A 241 10.33 1.65 3.75
CA TRP A 241 10.50 2.99 3.17
C TRP A 241 9.41 3.30 2.14
N LYS A 242 9.30 4.58 1.79
CA LYS A 242 8.48 5.08 0.68
C LYS A 242 9.42 5.65 -0.38
N GLY A 243 9.17 5.33 -1.65
CA GLY A 243 9.98 5.80 -2.79
C GLY A 243 9.23 6.68 -3.75
#